data_AF-A0A1H4CI28-F1
#
_entry.id   AF-A0A1H4CI28-F1
#
_cell.length_a   1.000
_cell.length_b   1.000
_cell.length_c   1.000
_cell.angle_alpha   90.00
_cell.angle_beta   90.00
_cell.angle_gamma   90.00
#
_symmetry.space_group_name_H-M   'P 1'
#
loop_
_entity.id
_entity.type
_entity.pdbx_description
1 polymer ?
#
loop_
_entity_poly.entity_id
_entity_poly.type
_entity_poly.pdbx_seq_one_letter_code
_entity_poly.pdbx_strand_id
1 'polypeptide(L)'
;MNTHFQLFFPKTESAILDAILLPFEETTIKIHELKLADNRYLFQITHSNLNTLFDFSKSKDYQILHFDTNKSFIGASYALNRDEGPFIVQTQSKWLLLIPFEHAMDPQVINRIITFNLYYELNAFVKEELLKKLNTAYPLSGHTGVGRLYTTVRRMKAEKELNIPLSWRTGFAIAVASGQGASEMSAREWSTFYTNLCENLKRDYPAMYNRLFAIK
;
A
#
# COMPACT_ATOMS: atom_id res chain seq x y z
N MET A 1 3.39 11.10 8.70
CA MET A 1 2.84 9.84 9.24
C MET A 1 3.99 8.87 9.34
N ASN A 2 4.32 8.40 10.53
CA ASN A 2 5.20 7.23 10.64
C ASN A 2 4.38 6.01 10.22
N THR A 3 4.85 5.35 9.17
CA THR A 3 4.23 4.13 8.64
C THR A 3 5.07 2.97 9.15
N HIS A 4 4.41 2.05 9.85
CA HIS A 4 5.00 0.80 10.29
C HIS A 4 5.00 -0.16 9.10
N PHE A 5 6.17 -0.56 8.68
CA PHE A 5 6.40 -1.45 7.55
C PHE A 5 6.76 -2.84 8.09
N GLN A 6 5.86 -3.80 7.93
CA GLN A 6 6.12 -5.18 8.36
C GLN A 6 6.59 -6.01 7.16
N LEU A 7 7.82 -6.49 7.22
CA LEU A 7 8.38 -7.50 6.32
C LEU A 7 7.91 -8.88 6.75
N PHE A 8 7.55 -9.71 5.77
CA PHE A 8 7.22 -11.11 5.98
C PHE A 8 8.26 -12.02 5.36
N PHE A 9 8.62 -13.06 6.11
CA PHE A 9 9.59 -14.09 5.76
C PHE A 9 8.89 -15.48 5.76
N PRO A 10 9.54 -16.53 5.25
CA PRO A 10 9.04 -17.89 5.35
C PRO A 10 8.72 -18.29 6.80
N LYS A 11 7.79 -19.24 6.95
CA LYS A 11 7.43 -19.84 8.25
C LYS A 11 6.86 -18.83 9.26
N THR A 12 6.06 -17.87 8.79
CA THR A 12 5.33 -16.88 9.60
C THR A 12 6.20 -15.93 10.42
N GLU A 13 7.49 -15.85 10.13
CA GLU A 13 8.39 -14.85 10.71
C GLU A 13 8.12 -13.47 10.07
N SER A 14 8.24 -12.42 10.87
CA SER A 14 8.07 -11.05 10.40
C SER A 14 8.95 -10.07 11.17
N ALA A 15 9.37 -8.99 10.52
CA ALA A 15 10.10 -7.89 11.15
C ALA A 15 9.36 -6.58 10.90
N ILE A 16 9.26 -5.74 11.93
CA ILE A 16 8.66 -4.40 11.81
C ILE A 16 9.80 -3.39 11.65
N LEU A 17 9.69 -2.55 10.65
CA LEU A 17 10.58 -1.43 10.37
C LEU A 17 9.76 -0.14 10.34
N ASP A 18 10.25 0.92 10.97
CA ASP A 18 9.70 2.24 10.75
C ASP A 18 10.14 2.79 9.40
N ALA A 19 9.21 3.34 8.62
CA ALA A 19 9.52 4.03 7.38
C ALA A 19 8.57 5.22 7.13
N ILE A 20 9.09 6.26 6.48
CA ILE A 20 8.28 7.39 6.02
C ILE A 20 7.78 7.09 4.60
N LEU A 21 6.45 7.03 4.43
CA LEU A 21 5.82 6.82 3.13
C LEU A 21 5.84 8.11 2.29
N LEU A 22 6.47 8.07 1.12
CA LEU A 22 6.50 9.15 0.13
C LEU A 22 5.91 8.67 -1.21
N PRO A 23 4.73 9.14 -1.60
CA PRO A 23 4.18 8.86 -2.92
C PRO A 23 4.83 9.75 -4.00
N PHE A 24 5.03 9.21 -5.19
CA PHE A 24 5.59 9.91 -6.34
C PHE A 24 4.77 9.68 -7.60
N GLU A 25 4.43 10.77 -8.29
CA GLU A 25 3.75 10.77 -9.59
C GLU A 25 4.73 11.04 -10.75
N GLU A 26 5.92 11.54 -10.43
CA GLU A 26 6.98 11.85 -11.37
C GLU A 26 7.71 10.57 -11.84
N THR A 27 8.09 10.55 -13.11
CA THR A 27 8.81 9.43 -13.71
C THR A 27 10.32 9.49 -13.47
N THR A 28 10.80 10.63 -12.97
CA THR A 28 12.20 10.88 -12.67
C THR A 28 12.28 11.58 -11.32
N ILE A 29 13.00 10.97 -10.37
CA ILE A 29 13.07 11.42 -8.99
C ILE A 29 14.54 11.55 -8.62
N LYS A 30 14.96 12.75 -8.23
CA LYS A 30 16.33 13.05 -7.81
C LYS A 30 16.44 13.00 -6.30
N ILE A 31 17.16 12.01 -5.80
CA ILE A 31 17.22 11.72 -4.35
C ILE A 31 17.85 12.86 -3.56
N HIS A 32 18.87 13.53 -4.10
CA HIS A 32 19.53 14.66 -3.43
C HIS A 32 18.62 15.90 -3.28
N GLU A 33 17.61 16.07 -4.15
CA GLU A 33 16.66 17.19 -4.07
C GLU A 33 15.61 16.99 -2.97
N LEU A 34 15.36 15.73 -2.56
CA LEU A 34 14.36 15.38 -1.55
C LEU A 34 14.79 15.71 -0.11
N LYS A 35 16.07 16.05 0.12
CA LYS A 35 16.63 16.38 1.45
C LYS A 35 16.24 15.37 2.53
N LEU A 36 16.39 14.09 2.21
CA LEU A 36 16.07 12.98 3.11
C LEU A 36 16.97 13.04 4.36
N ALA A 37 16.36 12.90 5.53
CA ALA A 37 17.05 12.74 6.81
C ALA A 37 17.55 11.29 6.97
N ASP A 38 18.19 10.97 8.10
CA ASP A 38 18.66 9.60 8.38
C ASP A 38 17.51 8.70 8.86
N ASN A 39 16.58 8.42 7.95
CA ASN A 39 15.45 7.53 8.17
C ASN A 39 15.31 6.55 7.02
N ARG A 40 14.49 5.52 7.23
CA ARG A 40 14.02 4.67 6.12
C ARG A 40 12.85 5.35 5.43
N TYR A 41 12.80 5.22 4.11
CA TYR A 41 11.74 5.79 3.31
C TYR A 41 11.11 4.72 2.43
N LEU A 42 9.78 4.65 2.44
CA LEU A 42 9.03 3.81 1.53
C LEU A 42 8.49 4.69 0.41
N PHE A 43 9.02 4.50 -0.79
CA PHE A 43 8.56 5.20 -1.96
C PHE A 43 7.42 4.41 -2.62
N GLN A 44 6.32 5.10 -2.92
CA GLN A 44 5.20 4.54 -3.65
C GLN A 44 5.09 5.24 -5.00
N ILE A 45 5.32 4.50 -6.09
CA ILE A 45 5.17 5.04 -7.44
C ILE A 45 3.71 4.88 -7.87
N THR A 46 3.05 5.99 -8.15
CA THR A 46 1.61 6.03 -8.45
C THR A 46 1.32 6.24 -9.95
N HIS A 47 2.32 6.62 -10.75
CA HIS A 47 2.15 6.80 -12.19
C HIS A 47 2.04 5.47 -12.96
N SER A 48 1.41 5.53 -14.14
CA SER A 48 1.19 4.37 -15.01
C SER A 48 2.37 4.01 -15.91
N ASN A 49 3.41 4.84 -16.00
CA ASN A 49 4.58 4.53 -16.83
C ASN A 49 5.27 3.24 -16.36
N LEU A 50 5.86 2.54 -17.33
CA LEU A 50 6.54 1.26 -17.12
C LEU A 50 7.75 1.41 -16.19
N ASN A 51 8.57 2.42 -16.45
CA ASN A 51 9.82 2.65 -15.71
C ASN A 51 9.77 3.98 -14.95
N THR A 52 10.49 3.99 -13.83
CA THR A 52 10.82 5.17 -13.05
C THR A 52 12.34 5.27 -12.94
N LEU A 53 12.89 6.47 -13.10
CA LEU A 53 14.30 6.76 -12.95
C LEU A 53 14.55 7.43 -11.59
N PHE A 54 15.33 6.78 -10.74
CA PHE A 54 15.84 7.38 -9.51
C PHE A 54 17.29 7.80 -9.72
N ASP A 55 17.52 9.10 -9.68
CA ASP A 55 18.85 9.68 -9.73
C ASP A 55 19.39 9.81 -8.29
N PHE A 56 20.27 8.88 -7.93
CA PHE A 56 20.98 8.87 -6.66
C PHE A 56 22.27 9.67 -6.70
N SER A 57 22.62 10.34 -7.81
CA SER A 57 23.82 11.18 -7.86
C SER A 57 23.81 12.18 -6.71
N LYS A 58 24.94 12.35 -6.03
CA LYS A 58 25.11 13.25 -4.86
C LYS A 58 24.22 12.92 -3.66
N SER A 59 23.65 11.72 -3.59
CA SER A 59 22.93 11.26 -2.41
C SER A 59 23.83 10.43 -1.50
N LYS A 60 23.39 10.20 -0.25
CA LYS A 60 24.00 9.22 0.65
C LYS A 60 23.94 7.81 0.06
N ASP A 61 24.70 6.90 0.64
CA ASP A 61 24.64 5.48 0.27
C ASP A 61 23.34 4.85 0.79
N TYR A 62 22.67 4.06 -0.05
CA TYR A 62 21.43 3.36 0.28
C TYR A 62 21.44 1.90 -0.14
N GLN A 63 20.84 1.05 0.69
CA GLN A 63 20.28 -0.23 0.27
C GLN A 63 18.82 0.00 -0.15
N ILE A 64 18.43 -0.57 -1.29
CA ILE A 64 17.12 -0.37 -1.90
C ILE A 64 16.46 -1.73 -2.05
N LEU A 65 15.32 -1.92 -1.39
CA LEU A 65 14.49 -3.11 -1.60
C LEU A 65 13.36 -2.81 -2.57
N HIS A 66 13.19 -3.69 -3.55
CA HIS A 66 12.25 -3.54 -4.64
C HIS A 66 11.05 -4.45 -4.45
N PHE A 67 9.85 -3.90 -4.60
CA PHE A 67 8.61 -4.67 -4.58
C PHE A 67 7.68 -4.32 -5.75
N ASP A 68 6.93 -5.32 -6.19
CA ASP A 68 5.94 -5.18 -7.25
C ASP A 68 4.63 -4.50 -6.79
N THR A 69 3.66 -4.35 -7.69
CA THR A 69 2.33 -3.80 -7.37
C THR A 69 1.61 -4.55 -6.25
N ASN A 70 1.85 -5.85 -6.10
CA ASN A 70 1.27 -6.72 -5.09
C ASN A 70 2.07 -6.73 -3.78
N LYS A 71 3.07 -5.85 -3.64
CA LYS A 71 3.99 -5.77 -2.50
C LYS A 71 4.87 -7.03 -2.35
N SER A 72 5.01 -7.82 -3.40
CA SER A 72 5.91 -8.98 -3.42
C SER A 72 7.34 -8.51 -3.62
N PHE A 73 8.27 -9.08 -2.88
CA PHE A 73 9.69 -8.76 -3.02
C PHE A 73 10.22 -9.29 -4.35
N ILE A 74 10.91 -8.44 -5.10
CA ILE A 74 11.44 -8.79 -6.43
C ILE A 74 12.95 -8.60 -6.54
N GLY A 75 13.60 -7.97 -5.54
CA GLY A 75 15.05 -7.87 -5.50
C GLY A 75 15.55 -6.73 -4.62
N ALA A 76 16.88 -6.62 -4.53
CA ALA A 76 17.56 -5.54 -3.84
C ALA A 76 18.66 -4.96 -4.73
N SER A 77 18.90 -3.66 -4.60
CA SER A 77 20.02 -2.96 -5.22
C SER A 77 20.72 -2.07 -4.18
N TYR A 78 21.90 -1.60 -4.53
CA TYR A 78 22.70 -0.72 -3.69
C TYR A 78 23.08 0.52 -4.50
N ALA A 79 22.78 1.70 -3.96
CA ALA A 79 23.30 2.96 -4.46
C ALA A 79 24.49 3.35 -3.59
N LEU A 80 25.71 3.16 -4.10
CA LEU A 80 26.96 3.47 -3.42
C LEU A 80 27.66 4.61 -4.17
N ASN A 81 27.54 5.83 -3.70
CA ASN A 81 28.04 7.04 -4.34
C ASN A 81 29.48 7.35 -3.93
N ARG A 82 30.41 6.44 -4.26
CA ARG A 82 31.82 6.56 -3.86
C ARG A 82 32.64 7.57 -4.68
N ASP A 83 32.21 7.87 -5.91
CA ASP A 83 33.07 8.57 -6.90
C ASP A 83 32.45 9.82 -7.55
N GLU A 84 31.44 10.46 -6.95
CA GLU A 84 30.73 11.67 -7.44
C GLU A 84 30.10 11.61 -8.86
N GLY A 85 30.29 10.51 -9.59
CA GLY A 85 29.70 10.28 -10.91
C GLY A 85 28.18 10.09 -10.88
N PRO A 86 27.51 10.20 -12.04
CA PRO A 86 26.07 10.02 -12.12
C PRO A 86 25.68 8.58 -11.78
N PHE A 87 24.75 8.40 -10.83
CA PHE A 87 24.23 7.10 -10.45
C PHE A 87 22.71 7.08 -10.59
N ILE A 88 22.21 6.27 -11.53
CA ILE A 88 20.78 6.18 -11.84
C ILE A 88 20.32 4.73 -11.66
N VAL A 89 19.23 4.55 -10.92
CA VAL A 89 18.49 3.29 -10.82
C VAL A 89 17.22 3.42 -11.66
N GLN A 90 17.13 2.63 -12.73
CA GLN A 90 15.90 2.48 -13.49
C GLN A 90 15.12 1.26 -12.97
N THR A 91 13.85 1.42 -12.65
CA THR A 91 13.04 0.33 -12.10
C THR A 91 11.60 0.31 -12.59
N GLN A 92 11.03 -0.90 -12.64
CA GLN A 92 9.59 -1.14 -12.83
C GLN A 92 8.86 -1.42 -11.51
N SER A 93 9.60 -1.44 -10.39
CA SER A 93 9.01 -1.59 -9.06
C SER A 93 7.98 -0.50 -8.82
N LYS A 94 6.90 -0.84 -8.10
CA LYS A 94 5.92 0.18 -7.65
C LYS A 94 6.14 0.60 -6.22
N TRP A 95 6.96 -0.15 -5.48
CA TRP A 95 7.36 0.18 -4.13
C TRP A 95 8.86 -0.02 -3.98
N LEU A 96 9.52 0.97 -3.37
CA LEU A 96 10.93 0.89 -3.02
C LEU A 96 11.11 1.26 -1.56
N LEU A 97 11.75 0.39 -0.78
CA LEU A 97 12.21 0.75 0.56
C LEU A 97 13.67 1.18 0.48
N LEU A 98 13.93 2.46 0.74
CA LEU A 98 15.26 3.03 0.87
C LEU A 98 15.70 2.93 2.33
N ILE A 99 16.85 2.31 2.55
CA ILE A 99 17.47 2.12 3.86
C ILE A 99 18.86 2.75 3.81
N PRO A 100 19.19 3.71 4.69
CA PRO A 100 20.55 4.23 4.80
C PRO A 100 21.53 3.07 4.93
N PHE A 101 22.66 3.12 4.21
CA PHE A 101 23.56 1.97 4.12
C PHE A 101 24.14 1.52 5.49
N GLU A 102 24.30 2.45 6.43
CA GLU A 102 24.66 2.17 7.83
C GLU A 102 23.63 1.32 8.60
N HIS A 103 22.43 1.19 8.06
CA HIS A 103 21.34 0.38 8.59
C HIS A 103 20.92 -0.73 7.62
N ALA A 104 21.76 -1.02 6.61
CA ALA A 104 21.50 -2.04 5.62
C ALA A 104 21.27 -3.42 6.28
N MET A 105 20.30 -4.15 5.75
CA MET A 105 20.04 -5.51 6.19
C MET A 105 21.04 -6.48 5.57
N ASP A 106 21.33 -7.55 6.32
CA ASP A 106 22.19 -8.63 5.86
C ASP A 106 21.58 -9.30 4.60
N PRO A 107 22.39 -9.59 3.56
CA PRO A 107 21.93 -10.25 2.34
C PRO A 107 21.20 -11.58 2.56
N GLN A 108 21.58 -12.37 3.58
CA GLN A 108 20.91 -13.63 3.93
C GLN A 108 19.50 -13.39 4.46
N VAL A 109 19.26 -12.26 5.14
CA VAL A 109 17.93 -11.85 5.58
C VAL A 109 17.10 -11.38 4.39
N ILE A 110 17.68 -10.58 3.49
CA ILE A 110 17.00 -10.03 2.31
C ILE A 110 16.49 -11.13 1.39
N ASN A 111 17.29 -12.17 1.14
CA ASN A 111 16.92 -13.29 0.28
C ASN A 111 15.75 -14.13 0.83
N ARG A 112 15.34 -13.88 2.07
CA ARG A 112 14.20 -14.51 2.71
C ARG A 112 12.95 -13.62 2.68
N ILE A 113 13.02 -12.38 2.22
CA ILE A 113 11.85 -11.50 2.17
C ILE A 113 10.87 -12.02 1.11
N ILE A 114 9.59 -12.11 1.49
CA ILE A 114 8.51 -12.52 0.58
C ILE A 114 7.68 -11.30 0.16
N THR A 115 7.20 -10.54 1.13
CA THR A 115 6.27 -9.42 0.92
C THR A 115 6.33 -8.46 2.10
N PHE A 116 5.60 -7.34 2.01
CA PHE A 116 5.38 -6.45 3.13
C PHE A 116 3.91 -6.05 3.28
N ASN A 117 3.55 -5.65 4.50
CA ASN A 117 2.33 -4.89 4.76
C ASN A 117 2.64 -3.55 5.40
N LEU A 118 1.76 -2.60 5.15
CA LEU A 118 1.76 -1.31 5.84
C LEU A 118 0.76 -1.35 6.96
N TYR A 119 1.22 -0.88 8.11
CA TYR A 119 0.44 -0.60 9.29
C TYR A 119 0.63 0.87 9.63
N TYR A 120 -0.42 1.48 10.16
CA TYR A 120 -0.32 2.80 10.72
C TYR A 120 -0.39 2.66 12.23
N GLU A 121 0.38 3.46 12.93
CA GLU A 121 0.20 3.61 14.37
C GLU A 121 -1.22 4.11 14.61
N LEU A 122 -2.05 3.25 15.20
CA LEU A 122 -3.49 3.48 15.29
C LEU A 122 -3.76 4.49 16.41
N ASN A 123 -3.76 5.77 16.07
CA ASN A 123 -4.16 6.85 16.97
C ASN A 123 -5.34 7.65 16.41
N ALA A 124 -5.96 8.48 17.25
CA ALA A 124 -7.15 9.25 16.88
C ALA A 124 -6.91 10.17 15.67
N PHE A 125 -5.73 10.80 15.60
CA PHE A 125 -5.35 11.68 14.49
C PHE A 125 -5.22 10.94 13.16
N VAL A 126 -4.51 9.80 13.16
CA VAL A 126 -4.36 8.93 11.99
C VAL A 126 -5.71 8.41 11.52
N LYS A 127 -6.59 8.02 12.45
CA LYS A 127 -7.95 7.60 12.14
C LYS A 127 -8.72 8.71 11.41
N GLU A 128 -8.68 9.93 11.93
CA GLU A 128 -9.38 11.08 11.32
C GLU A 128 -8.85 11.39 9.91
N GLU A 129 -7.53 11.44 9.72
CA GLU A 129 -6.92 11.68 8.41
C GLU A 129 -7.24 10.58 7.39
N LEU A 130 -7.16 9.31 7.79
CA LEU A 130 -7.52 8.19 6.92
C LEU A 130 -9.01 8.21 6.56
N LEU A 131 -9.89 8.45 7.53
CA LEU A 131 -11.33 8.56 7.28
C LEU A 131 -11.67 9.75 6.39
N LYS A 132 -10.98 10.88 6.55
CA LYS A 132 -11.12 12.06 5.70
C LYS A 132 -10.74 11.75 4.25
N LYS A 133 -9.55 11.19 4.02
CA LYS A 133 -9.10 10.75 2.67
C LYS A 133 -10.08 9.78 2.03
N LEU A 134 -10.50 8.79 2.81
CA LEU A 134 -11.47 7.81 2.36
C LEU A 134 -12.82 8.44 1.98
N ASN A 135 -13.35 9.36 2.79
CA ASN A 135 -14.63 10.02 2.52
C ASN A 135 -14.57 10.92 1.29
N THR A 136 -13.42 11.55 1.03
CA THR A 136 -13.19 12.35 -0.18
C THR A 136 -13.05 11.46 -1.43
N ALA A 137 -12.22 10.42 -1.39
CA ALA A 137 -11.92 9.59 -2.57
C ALA A 137 -13.00 8.53 -2.86
N TYR A 138 -13.61 7.98 -1.81
CA TYR A 138 -14.60 6.91 -1.87
C TYR A 138 -15.83 7.26 -1.02
N PRO A 139 -16.57 8.33 -1.38
CA PRO A 139 -17.78 8.69 -0.67
C PRO A 139 -18.80 7.55 -0.78
N LEU A 140 -19.45 7.25 0.34
CA LEU A 140 -20.63 6.42 0.36
C LEU A 140 -21.81 7.27 -0.10
N SER A 141 -22.44 6.90 -1.21
CA SER A 141 -23.64 7.58 -1.66
C SER A 141 -24.87 6.96 -1.01
N GLY A 142 -25.78 7.80 -0.52
CA GLY A 142 -27.04 7.38 0.11
C GLY A 142 -28.11 6.90 -0.88
N HIS A 143 -27.74 6.58 -2.13
CA HIS A 143 -28.69 6.10 -3.13
C HIS A 143 -29.17 4.67 -2.79
N THR A 144 -30.31 4.27 -3.35
CA THR A 144 -30.83 2.90 -3.25
C THR A 144 -30.40 2.07 -4.46
N GLY A 145 -30.45 0.74 -4.35
CA GLY A 145 -30.15 -0.18 -5.46
C GLY A 145 -28.66 -0.23 -5.87
N VAL A 146 -28.41 -0.29 -7.19
CA VAL A 146 -27.09 -0.54 -7.78
C VAL A 146 -26.00 0.47 -7.34
N GLY A 147 -26.36 1.75 -7.20
CA GLY A 147 -25.41 2.78 -6.79
C GLY A 147 -24.87 2.55 -5.38
N ARG A 148 -25.71 2.05 -4.47
CA ARG A 148 -25.31 1.66 -3.11
C ARG A 148 -24.37 0.46 -3.13
N LEU A 149 -24.72 -0.59 -3.89
CA LEU A 149 -23.92 -1.80 -4.00
C LEU A 149 -22.53 -1.48 -4.56
N TYR A 150 -22.47 -0.72 -5.66
CA TYR A 150 -21.21 -0.31 -6.28
C TYR A 150 -20.33 0.52 -5.34
N THR A 151 -20.88 1.56 -4.71
CA THR A 151 -20.10 2.42 -3.81
C THR A 151 -19.66 1.70 -2.55
N THR A 152 -20.47 0.78 -2.03
CA THR A 152 -20.12 -0.09 -0.90
C THR A 152 -18.97 -1.02 -1.24
N VAL A 153 -19.05 -1.76 -2.35
CA VAL A 153 -17.96 -2.66 -2.80
C VAL A 153 -16.68 -1.86 -3.03
N ARG A 154 -16.77 -0.72 -3.71
CA ARG A 154 -15.63 0.17 -3.96
C ARG A 154 -14.98 0.64 -2.65
N ARG A 155 -15.78 1.07 -1.67
CA ARG A 155 -15.31 1.54 -0.37
C ARG A 155 -14.64 0.42 0.43
N MET A 156 -15.29 -0.74 0.52
CA MET A 156 -14.76 -1.90 1.23
C MET A 156 -13.47 -2.43 0.60
N LYS A 157 -13.35 -2.37 -0.73
CA LYS A 157 -12.10 -2.69 -1.44
C LYS A 157 -10.97 -1.76 -1.00
N ALA A 158 -11.20 -0.45 -1.03
CA ALA A 158 -10.21 0.55 -0.61
C ALA A 158 -9.81 0.39 0.88
N GLU A 159 -10.78 0.15 1.76
CA GLU A 159 -10.52 -0.11 3.19
C GLU A 159 -9.65 -1.35 3.40
N LYS A 160 -9.85 -2.40 2.59
CA LYS A 160 -9.01 -3.61 2.60
C LYS A 160 -7.60 -3.33 2.06
N GLU A 161 -7.48 -2.66 0.92
CA GLU A 161 -6.19 -2.33 0.29
C GLU A 161 -5.31 -1.43 1.17
N LEU A 162 -5.95 -0.55 1.97
CA LEU A 162 -5.32 0.32 2.94
C LEU A 162 -5.08 -0.32 4.32
N ASN A 163 -5.38 -1.61 4.49
CA ASN A 163 -5.25 -2.34 5.76
C ASN A 163 -5.95 -1.67 6.96
N ILE A 164 -7.10 -1.04 6.72
CA ILE A 164 -7.83 -0.35 7.79
C ILE A 164 -8.40 -1.39 8.77
N PRO A 165 -8.23 -1.23 10.10
CA PRO A 165 -8.81 -2.13 11.09
C PRO A 165 -10.32 -2.25 10.92
N LEU A 166 -10.88 -3.45 11.07
CA LEU A 166 -12.32 -3.67 10.94
C LEU A 166 -13.12 -2.71 11.82
N SER A 167 -12.69 -2.49 13.06
CA SER A 167 -13.30 -1.55 14.01
C SER A 167 -13.39 -0.10 13.52
N TRP A 168 -12.65 0.28 12.47
CA TRP A 168 -12.68 1.61 11.86
C TRP A 168 -13.43 1.65 10.53
N ARG A 169 -13.78 0.49 9.97
CA ARG A 169 -14.48 0.39 8.69
C ARG A 169 -15.92 0.80 8.83
N THR A 170 -16.50 1.18 7.70
CA THR A 170 -17.80 1.83 7.73
C THR A 170 -18.91 0.80 7.95
N GLY A 171 -19.58 0.84 9.11
CA GLY A 171 -20.70 -0.05 9.50
C GLY A 171 -21.99 0.11 8.67
N PHE A 172 -21.96 0.90 7.60
CA PHE A 172 -23.10 1.16 6.70
C PHE A 172 -23.58 -0.08 5.93
N ALA A 173 -22.68 -1.06 5.77
CA ALA A 173 -22.99 -2.36 5.21
C ALA A 173 -23.27 -3.33 6.36
N ILE A 174 -24.53 -3.74 6.46
CA ILE A 174 -25.01 -4.66 7.49
C ILE A 174 -25.20 -6.02 6.83
N ALA A 175 -24.62 -7.07 7.40
CA ALA A 175 -24.89 -8.42 6.93
C ALA A 175 -26.31 -8.82 7.30
N VAL A 176 -27.13 -9.18 6.31
CA VAL A 176 -28.51 -9.63 6.56
C VAL A 176 -28.54 -10.89 7.44
N ALA A 177 -27.54 -11.76 7.29
CA ALA A 177 -27.47 -13.03 8.03
C ALA A 177 -27.16 -12.86 9.53
N SER A 178 -26.32 -11.90 9.91
CA SER A 178 -25.90 -11.71 11.30
C SER A 178 -26.42 -10.43 11.95
N GLY A 179 -26.98 -9.50 11.16
CA GLY A 179 -27.38 -8.17 11.62
C GLY A 179 -26.22 -7.25 12.00
N GLN A 180 -24.98 -7.72 11.88
CA GLN A 180 -23.79 -6.96 12.26
C GLN A 180 -23.39 -5.97 11.18
N GLY A 181 -22.95 -4.78 11.61
CA GLY A 181 -22.26 -3.85 10.75
C GLY A 181 -20.89 -4.38 10.33
N ALA A 182 -20.37 -3.94 9.18
CA ALA A 182 -19.04 -4.34 8.71
C ALA A 182 -17.90 -4.07 9.72
N SER A 183 -18.10 -3.13 10.66
CA SER A 183 -17.18 -2.81 11.74
C SER A 183 -17.14 -3.82 12.88
N GLU A 184 -18.16 -4.67 12.99
CA GLU A 184 -18.39 -5.60 14.09
C GLU A 184 -18.15 -7.06 13.68
N MET A 185 -17.93 -7.30 12.38
CA MET A 185 -17.65 -8.63 11.84
C MET A 185 -16.23 -9.08 12.20
N SER A 186 -16.05 -10.40 12.37
CA SER A 186 -14.72 -11.00 12.34
C SER A 186 -14.09 -10.90 10.93
N ALA A 187 -12.77 -11.08 10.85
CA ALA A 187 -12.07 -11.05 9.56
C ALA A 187 -12.60 -12.08 8.55
N ARG A 188 -13.02 -13.27 9.04
CA ARG A 188 -13.61 -14.31 8.20
C ARG A 188 -15.00 -13.91 7.70
N GLU A 189 -15.87 -13.44 8.61
CA GLU A 189 -17.22 -13.00 8.25
C GLU A 189 -17.19 -11.84 7.27
N TRP A 190 -16.33 -10.85 7.53
CA TRP A 190 -16.15 -9.71 6.64
C TRP A 190 -15.67 -10.16 5.26
N SER A 191 -14.72 -11.10 5.19
CA SER A 191 -14.22 -11.62 3.92
C SER A 191 -15.31 -12.33 3.12
N THR A 192 -16.09 -13.19 3.77
CA THR A 192 -17.24 -13.86 3.13
C THR A 192 -18.28 -12.86 2.66
N PHE A 193 -18.62 -11.88 3.50
CA PHE A 193 -19.59 -10.85 3.19
C PHE A 193 -19.15 -9.99 1.99
N TYR A 194 -17.90 -9.54 1.98
CA TYR A 194 -17.31 -8.79 0.87
C TYR A 194 -17.31 -9.60 -0.43
N THR A 195 -16.93 -10.87 -0.39
CA THR A 195 -16.98 -11.76 -1.56
C THR A 195 -18.40 -11.86 -2.13
N ASN A 196 -19.41 -12.04 -1.28
CA ASN A 196 -20.80 -12.12 -1.73
C ASN A 196 -21.28 -10.82 -2.39
N LEU A 197 -20.88 -9.65 -1.87
CA LEU A 197 -21.20 -8.36 -2.50
C LEU A 197 -20.53 -8.20 -3.87
N CYS A 198 -19.27 -8.64 -4.01
CA CYS A 198 -18.56 -8.67 -5.29
C CYS A 198 -19.27 -9.56 -6.31
N GLU A 199 -19.68 -10.77 -5.91
CA GLU A 199 -20.40 -11.69 -6.80
C GLU A 199 -21.78 -11.15 -7.19
N ASN A 200 -22.52 -10.52 -6.27
CA ASN A 200 -23.77 -9.84 -6.61
C ASN A 200 -23.54 -8.71 -7.63
N LEU A 201 -22.52 -7.88 -7.43
CA LEU A 201 -22.19 -6.81 -8.36
C LEU A 201 -21.79 -7.36 -9.74
N LYS A 202 -21.05 -8.47 -9.77
CA LYS A 202 -20.64 -9.15 -11.00
C LYS A 202 -21.82 -9.75 -11.75
N ARG A 203 -22.71 -10.45 -11.05
CA ARG A 203 -23.91 -11.10 -11.61
C ARG A 203 -24.89 -10.08 -12.18
N ASP A 204 -25.21 -9.06 -11.38
CA ASP A 204 -26.31 -8.15 -11.69
C ASP A 204 -25.84 -6.95 -12.53
N TYR A 205 -24.55 -6.56 -12.41
CA TYR A 205 -23.99 -5.35 -13.04
C TYR A 205 -22.53 -5.54 -13.51
N PRO A 206 -22.28 -6.45 -14.47
CA PRO A 206 -20.92 -6.86 -14.88
C PRO A 206 -20.05 -5.70 -15.38
N ALA A 207 -20.64 -4.70 -16.06
CA ALA A 207 -19.90 -3.52 -16.52
C ALA A 207 -19.33 -2.69 -15.35
N MET A 208 -20.06 -2.57 -14.25
CA MET A 208 -19.59 -1.86 -13.05
C MET A 208 -18.54 -2.68 -12.29
N TYR A 209 -18.73 -3.99 -12.19
CA TYR A 209 -17.72 -4.90 -11.65
C TYR A 209 -16.39 -4.76 -12.41
N ASN A 210 -16.44 -4.84 -13.74
CA ASN A 210 -15.25 -4.72 -14.58
C ASN A 210 -14.55 -3.36 -14.39
N ARG A 211 -15.28 -2.26 -14.17
CA ARG A 211 -14.65 -0.97 -13.85
C ARG A 211 -13.85 -0.97 -12.54
N LEU A 212 -14.23 -1.78 -11.55
CA LEU A 212 -13.54 -1.87 -10.25
C LEU A 212 -12.39 -2.88 -10.23
N PHE A 213 -12.51 -3.95 -11.01
CA PHE A 213 -11.63 -5.12 -10.97
C PHE A 213 -10.86 -5.39 -12.27
N ALA A 214 -11.04 -4.59 -13.32
CA ALA A 214 -10.18 -4.65 -14.49
C ALA A 214 -8.74 -4.37 -14.06
N ILE A 215 -7.85 -5.30 -14.42
CA ILE A 215 -6.41 -5.14 -14.29
C ILE A 215 -6.04 -3.95 -15.20
N LYS A 216 -5.56 -2.86 -14.59
CA LYS A 216 -4.91 -1.76 -15.31
C LYS A 216 -3.42 -2.03 -15.39
#